data_AF-A0A1N7S796-F1
#
_entry.id   AF-A0A1N7S796-F1
#
_cell.length_a   1.000
_cell.length_b   1.000
_cell.length_c   1.000
_cell.angle_alpha   90.00
_cell.angle_beta   90.00
_cell.angle_gamma   90.00
#
_symmetry.space_group_name_H-M   'P 1'
#
loop_
_entity.id
_entity.type
_entity.pdbx_description
1 polymer ?
#
loop_
_entity_poly.entity_id
_entity_poly.type
_entity_poly.pdbx_seq_one_letter_code
_entity_poly.pdbx_strand_id
1 'polypeptide(L)'
;MKNLALVALAAVLVAPAASAQTIEDANAPSGAHFSTAQPACTVDQATLDVSCTGATIGGIGHTNANLNFSVTYTGTVQCTNHGGQVVDVKTQTTDAIPSTKLTASKNGQLTVPAVSVAAPTAQDLLADATCPNGNWTKQLVAGPKLANFVYTITFVGFSGPYFSISFVAP
;
A
#
# COMPACT_ATOMS: atom_id res chain seq x y z
N MET A 1 -33.42 2.97 47.54
CA MET A 1 -33.25 3.88 46.38
C MET A 1 -32.25 3.22 45.44
N LYS A 2 -32.62 3.03 44.17
CA LYS A 2 -31.88 2.25 43.16
C LYS A 2 -30.70 3.09 42.63
N ASN A 3 -29.47 2.64 42.87
CA ASN A 3 -28.28 3.27 42.32
C ASN A 3 -28.16 2.91 40.83
N LEU A 4 -28.31 3.91 39.95
CA LEU A 4 -28.02 3.77 38.53
C LEU A 4 -26.49 3.69 38.36
N ALA A 5 -26.02 2.56 37.81
CA ALA A 5 -24.65 2.44 37.31
C ALA A 5 -24.57 3.10 35.93
N LEU A 6 -23.78 4.17 35.81
CA LEU A 6 -23.37 4.72 34.52
C LEU A 6 -22.34 3.76 33.89
N VAL A 7 -22.68 3.14 32.78
CA VAL A 7 -21.73 2.47 31.89
C VAL A 7 -21.11 3.55 30.99
N ALA A 8 -19.88 3.97 31.30
CA ALA A 8 -19.12 4.86 30.43
C ALA A 8 -18.57 4.05 29.25
N LEU A 9 -19.12 4.28 28.06
CA LEU A 9 -18.62 3.71 26.81
C LEU A 9 -17.37 4.50 26.39
N ALA A 10 -16.18 3.96 26.65
CA ALA A 10 -14.93 4.56 26.18
C ALA A 10 -14.80 4.32 24.67
N ALA A 11 -15.06 5.36 23.86
CA ALA A 11 -14.76 5.35 22.45
C ALA A 11 -13.24 5.45 22.26
N VAL A 12 -12.60 4.35 21.85
CA VAL A 12 -11.19 4.36 21.42
C VAL A 12 -11.15 5.11 20.08
N LEU A 13 -10.63 6.35 20.08
CA LEU A 13 -10.31 7.04 18.83
C LEU A 13 -9.13 6.32 18.18
N VAL A 14 -9.39 5.50 17.17
CA VAL A 14 -8.36 5.02 16.26
C VAL A 14 -7.97 6.22 15.40
N ALA A 15 -6.79 6.80 15.64
CA ALA A 15 -6.26 7.84 14.78
C ALA A 15 -6.13 7.27 13.35
N PRO A 16 -6.59 7.98 12.31
CA PRO A 16 -6.36 7.54 10.94
C PRO A 16 -4.85 7.46 10.73
N ALA A 17 -4.36 6.31 10.28
CA ALA A 17 -2.96 6.16 9.94
C ALA A 17 -2.63 7.13 8.79
N ALA A 18 -1.78 8.11 9.08
CA ALA A 18 -1.45 9.19 8.17
C ALA A 18 -0.45 8.69 7.11
N SER A 19 -0.74 8.93 5.85
CA SER A 19 0.23 8.78 4.78
C SER A 19 1.16 10.01 4.75
N ALA A 20 2.47 9.77 4.68
CA ALA A 20 3.46 10.82 4.50
C ALA A 20 3.66 11.06 3.00
N GLN A 21 3.66 12.33 2.58
CA GLN A 21 3.93 12.74 1.21
C GLN A 21 5.16 13.63 1.16
N THR A 22 6.02 13.44 0.15
CA THR A 22 7.20 14.28 -0.06
C THR A 22 7.37 14.66 -1.53
N ILE A 23 7.91 15.86 -1.76
CA ILE A 23 8.40 16.34 -3.06
C ILE A 23 9.86 16.74 -2.88
N GLU A 24 10.72 16.21 -3.74
CA GLU A 24 12.16 16.50 -3.75
C GLU A 24 12.52 17.09 -5.12
N ASP A 25 12.43 18.41 -5.25
CA ASP A 25 12.67 19.10 -6.53
C ASP A 25 14.11 18.87 -7.07
N ALA A 26 15.06 18.57 -6.18
CA ALA A 26 16.43 18.19 -6.55
C ALA A 26 16.50 16.86 -7.33
N ASN A 27 15.47 16.03 -7.24
CA ASN A 27 15.34 14.75 -7.95
C ASN A 27 14.52 14.87 -9.25
N ALA A 28 14.44 16.07 -9.83
CA ALA A 28 13.73 16.31 -11.08
C ALA A 28 14.45 17.29 -12.01
N PRO A 29 14.13 17.30 -13.32
CA PRO A 29 14.57 18.34 -14.23
C PRO A 29 14.17 19.73 -13.74
N SER A 30 15.02 20.73 -14.01
CA SER A 30 14.72 22.13 -13.67
C SER A 30 13.39 22.57 -14.32
N GLY A 31 12.43 22.98 -13.49
CA GLY A 31 11.11 23.42 -13.92
C GLY A 31 10.02 22.35 -13.81
N ALA A 32 10.36 21.13 -13.37
CA ALA A 32 9.37 20.10 -13.09
C ALA A 32 8.35 20.56 -12.05
N HIS A 33 7.07 20.47 -12.39
CA HIS A 33 5.96 20.78 -11.47
C HIS A 33 4.73 19.95 -11.85
N PHE A 34 3.89 19.64 -10.86
CA PHE A 34 2.58 19.08 -11.14
C PHE A 34 1.71 20.11 -11.86
N SER A 35 1.33 19.84 -13.12
CA SER A 35 0.42 20.67 -13.90
C SER A 35 -1.05 20.35 -13.62
N THR A 36 -1.31 19.25 -12.93
CA THR A 36 -2.59 18.91 -12.29
C THR A 36 -2.40 18.77 -10.77
N ALA A 37 -3.42 18.29 -10.05
CA ALA A 37 -3.24 17.85 -8.67
C ALA A 37 -2.15 16.77 -8.56
N GLN A 38 -1.48 16.75 -7.42
CA GLN A 38 -0.57 15.67 -7.01
C GLN A 38 -1.36 14.34 -6.90
N PRO A 39 -0.71 13.18 -7.11
CA PRO A 39 -1.32 11.90 -6.80
C PRO A 39 -1.75 11.86 -5.32
N ALA A 40 -2.94 11.32 -5.07
CA ALA A 40 -3.43 11.04 -3.73
C ALA A 40 -3.81 9.57 -3.66
N CYS A 41 -3.34 8.86 -2.63
CA CYS A 41 -3.67 7.46 -2.39
C CYS A 41 -4.73 7.31 -1.30
N THR A 42 -5.70 6.45 -1.53
CA THR A 42 -6.78 6.11 -0.60
C THR A 42 -6.85 4.60 -0.38
N VAL A 43 -7.22 4.20 0.83
CA VAL A 43 -7.48 2.80 1.19
C VAL A 43 -8.98 2.64 1.36
N ASP A 44 -9.60 1.77 0.55
CA ASP A 44 -10.99 1.38 0.76
C ASP A 44 -11.09 0.56 2.06
N GLN A 45 -11.89 1.01 3.03
CA GLN A 45 -11.96 0.34 4.33
C GLN A 45 -12.81 -0.95 4.30
N ALA A 46 -13.61 -1.15 3.27
CA ALA A 46 -14.43 -2.35 3.09
C ALA A 46 -13.66 -3.45 2.36
N THR A 47 -12.86 -3.11 1.34
CA THR A 47 -12.10 -4.09 0.54
C THR A 47 -10.61 -4.13 0.87
N LEU A 48 -10.08 -3.10 1.53
CA LEU A 48 -8.64 -2.87 1.76
C LEU A 48 -7.82 -2.61 0.50
N ASP A 49 -8.48 -2.32 -0.63
CA ASP A 49 -7.82 -1.96 -1.88
C ASP A 49 -7.14 -0.59 -1.73
N VAL A 50 -5.95 -0.45 -2.31
CA VAL A 50 -5.23 0.83 -2.32
C VAL A 50 -5.23 1.41 -3.72
N SER A 51 -5.78 2.62 -3.86
CA SER A 51 -5.88 3.32 -5.15
C SER A 51 -5.22 4.69 -5.07
N CYS A 52 -4.43 5.03 -6.09
CA CYS A 52 -3.78 6.34 -6.22
C CYS A 52 -4.25 7.05 -7.49
N THR A 53 -4.61 8.33 -7.37
CA THR A 53 -5.05 9.15 -8.52
C THR A 53 -3.91 9.39 -9.51
N GLY A 54 -4.27 9.64 -10.77
CA GLY A 54 -3.32 10.07 -11.79
C GLY A 54 -2.93 11.54 -11.65
N ALA A 55 -1.87 11.93 -12.34
CA ALA A 55 -1.38 13.29 -12.38
C ALA A 55 -0.71 13.61 -13.72
N THR A 56 -0.44 14.89 -13.98
CA THR A 56 0.44 15.34 -15.06
C THR A 56 1.56 16.17 -14.45
N ILE A 57 2.80 15.90 -14.89
CA ILE A 57 3.99 16.67 -14.50
C ILE A 57 4.48 17.40 -15.75
N GLY A 58 4.55 18.73 -15.69
CA GLY A 58 5.08 19.59 -16.75
C GLY A 58 6.52 20.02 -16.47
N GLY A 59 7.17 20.66 -17.45
CA GLY A 59 8.50 21.24 -17.30
C GLY A 59 9.64 20.22 -17.26
N ILE A 60 9.42 19.01 -17.74
CA ILE A 60 10.39 17.90 -17.65
C ILE A 60 11.31 17.75 -18.87
N GLY A 61 11.11 18.58 -19.91
CA GLY A 61 11.82 18.46 -21.18
C GLY A 61 11.55 17.10 -21.85
N HIS A 62 12.60 16.32 -22.13
CA HIS A 62 12.46 14.96 -22.69
C HIS A 62 12.70 13.85 -21.65
N THR A 63 12.66 14.19 -20.36
CA THR A 63 13.05 13.27 -19.28
C THR A 63 11.92 12.29 -18.98
N ASN A 64 12.18 11.00 -19.16
CA ASN A 64 11.26 9.94 -18.77
C ASN A 64 11.26 9.75 -17.25
N ALA A 65 10.27 9.05 -16.72
CA ALA A 65 10.25 8.66 -15.32
C ALA A 65 9.79 7.21 -15.16
N ASN A 66 9.86 6.72 -13.93
CA ASN A 66 9.34 5.44 -13.51
C ASN A 66 8.35 5.68 -12.37
N LEU A 67 7.15 5.11 -12.50
CA LEU A 67 6.21 4.97 -11.40
C LEU A 67 6.45 3.61 -10.73
N ASN A 68 6.72 3.60 -9.42
CA ASN A 68 6.76 2.37 -8.63
C ASN A 68 5.68 2.43 -7.54
N PHE A 69 4.85 1.40 -7.45
CA PHE A 69 3.79 1.29 -6.47
C PHE A 69 3.76 -0.11 -5.87
N SER A 70 4.00 -0.19 -4.57
CA SER A 70 4.06 -1.44 -3.81
C SER A 70 3.12 -1.35 -2.63
N VAL A 71 2.32 -2.38 -2.42
CA VAL A 71 1.39 -2.52 -1.30
C VAL A 71 1.70 -3.82 -0.59
N THR A 72 1.74 -3.79 0.74
CA THR A 72 2.06 -4.96 1.55
C THR A 72 0.90 -5.25 2.49
N TYR A 73 0.43 -6.48 2.48
CA TYR A 73 -0.59 -6.99 3.39
C TYR A 73 0.00 -8.08 4.28
N THR A 74 -0.67 -8.30 5.40
CA THR A 74 -0.32 -9.35 6.36
C THR A 74 -1.56 -10.15 6.77
N GLY A 75 -1.32 -11.39 7.15
CA GLY A 75 -2.32 -12.29 7.73
C GLY A 75 -1.70 -13.20 8.77
N THR A 76 -2.56 -13.86 9.55
CA THR A 76 -2.16 -14.94 10.45
C THR A 76 -2.97 -16.17 10.10
N VAL A 77 -2.27 -17.21 9.66
CA VAL A 77 -2.82 -18.53 9.38
C VAL A 77 -2.47 -19.46 10.52
N GLN A 78 -3.47 -20.06 11.11
CA GLN A 78 -3.33 -21.12 12.07
C GLN A 78 -3.21 -22.47 11.36
N CYS A 79 -2.18 -23.23 11.70
CA CYS A 79 -1.99 -24.62 11.31
C CYS A 79 -2.35 -25.51 12.50
N THR A 80 -3.26 -26.46 12.30
CA THR A 80 -3.64 -27.43 13.33
C THR A 80 -3.40 -28.86 12.84
N ASN A 81 -2.65 -29.66 13.60
CA ASN A 81 -2.44 -31.07 13.26
C ASN A 81 -3.57 -31.97 13.81
N HIS A 82 -3.59 -33.24 13.38
CA HIS A 82 -4.58 -34.22 13.87
C HIS A 82 -4.53 -34.48 15.37
N GLY A 83 -3.40 -34.21 16.03
CA GLY A 83 -3.24 -34.32 17.49
C GLY A 83 -3.73 -33.09 18.26
N GLY A 84 -4.28 -32.09 17.58
CA GLY A 84 -4.77 -30.85 18.19
C GLY A 84 -3.68 -29.84 18.54
N GLN A 85 -2.43 -30.06 18.10
CA GLN A 85 -1.37 -29.05 18.24
C GLN A 85 -1.61 -27.92 17.25
N VAL A 86 -1.41 -26.70 17.72
CA VAL A 86 -1.68 -25.47 16.99
C VAL A 86 -0.40 -24.67 16.82
N VAL A 87 -0.16 -24.17 15.62
CA VAL A 87 0.94 -23.26 15.29
C VAL A 87 0.41 -22.12 14.44
N ASP A 88 0.65 -20.88 14.86
CA ASP A 88 0.30 -19.71 14.08
C ASP A 88 1.46 -19.29 13.16
N VAL A 89 1.17 -19.08 11.89
CA VAL A 89 2.08 -18.65 10.83
C VAL A 89 1.65 -17.27 10.37
N LYS A 90 2.54 -16.28 10.50
CA LYS A 90 2.32 -14.95 9.93
C LYS A 90 2.66 -14.98 8.46
N THR A 91 1.72 -14.57 7.62
CA THR A 91 1.92 -14.41 6.18
C THR A 91 2.07 -12.94 5.84
N GLN A 92 2.89 -12.67 4.84
CA GLN A 92 3.10 -11.34 4.27
C GLN A 92 3.03 -11.48 2.77
N THR A 93 2.14 -10.72 2.15
CA THR A 93 2.03 -10.59 0.70
C THR A 93 2.43 -9.18 0.31
N THR A 94 3.19 -9.06 -0.76
CA THR A 94 3.53 -7.76 -1.35
C THR A 94 3.05 -7.76 -2.79
N ASP A 95 2.04 -6.94 -3.04
CA ASP A 95 1.48 -6.69 -4.35
C ASP A 95 2.11 -5.41 -4.90
N ALA A 96 3.01 -5.57 -5.87
CA ALA A 96 3.60 -4.46 -6.58
C ALA A 96 2.96 -4.32 -7.96
N ILE A 97 2.58 -3.10 -8.34
CA ILE A 97 2.47 -2.79 -9.76
C ILE A 97 3.89 -2.66 -10.28
N PRO A 98 4.31 -3.45 -11.27
CA PRO A 98 5.65 -3.36 -11.81
C PRO A 98 5.93 -1.93 -12.26
N SER A 99 7.19 -1.52 -12.12
CA SER A 99 7.65 -0.18 -12.45
C SER A 99 7.16 0.20 -13.85
N THR A 100 6.23 1.14 -13.91
CA THR A 100 5.67 1.59 -15.19
C THR A 100 6.56 2.70 -15.70
N LYS A 101 7.23 2.43 -16.83
CA LYS A 101 7.98 3.46 -17.54
C LYS A 101 7.00 4.51 -18.06
N LEU A 102 7.16 5.72 -17.57
CA LEU A 102 6.43 6.89 -18.03
C LEU A 102 7.29 7.60 -19.08
N THR A 103 6.74 7.78 -20.28
CA THR A 103 7.46 8.41 -21.38
C THR A 103 7.02 9.86 -21.54
N ALA A 104 8.00 10.78 -21.64
CA ALA A 104 7.71 12.18 -21.88
C ALA A 104 6.99 12.37 -23.23
N SER A 105 5.89 13.10 -23.21
CA SER A 105 5.20 13.54 -24.43
C SER A 105 5.95 14.67 -25.13
N LYS A 106 5.58 14.99 -26.38
CA LYS A 106 6.28 15.98 -27.22
C LYS A 106 6.37 17.41 -26.65
N ASN A 107 5.68 17.73 -25.55
CA ASN A 107 5.59 19.09 -24.99
C ASN A 107 6.16 19.20 -23.57
N GLY A 108 7.11 18.34 -23.18
CA GLY A 108 7.69 18.42 -21.84
C GLY A 108 6.73 18.10 -20.72
N GLN A 109 5.75 17.22 -21.02
CA GLN A 109 4.77 16.74 -20.07
C GLN A 109 4.85 15.22 -19.92
N LEU A 110 4.61 14.75 -18.70
CA LEU A 110 4.54 13.36 -18.32
C LEU A 110 3.15 13.07 -17.73
N THR A 111 2.42 12.14 -18.32
CA THR A 111 1.16 11.65 -17.74
C THR A 111 1.46 10.47 -16.83
N VAL A 112 1.07 10.60 -15.57
CA VAL A 112 1.12 9.55 -14.56
C VAL A 112 -0.27 8.93 -14.47
N PRO A 113 -0.44 7.63 -14.80
CA PRO A 113 -1.75 7.00 -14.76
C PRO A 113 -2.24 6.83 -13.31
N ALA A 114 -3.56 6.77 -13.14
CA ALA A 114 -4.14 6.25 -11.90
C ALA A 114 -3.82 4.76 -11.77
N VAL A 115 -3.60 4.31 -10.54
CA VAL A 115 -3.22 2.93 -10.23
C VAL A 115 -4.02 2.39 -9.05
N SER A 116 -4.26 1.09 -9.03
CA SER A 116 -4.98 0.41 -7.95
C SER A 116 -4.43 -1.00 -7.75
N VAL A 117 -4.40 -1.44 -6.50
CA VAL A 117 -4.02 -2.78 -6.08
C VAL A 117 -5.15 -3.32 -5.21
N ALA A 118 -5.66 -4.49 -5.59
CA ALA A 118 -6.66 -5.20 -4.81
C ALA A 118 -6.02 -5.91 -3.63
N ALA A 119 -6.69 -5.96 -2.48
CA ALA A 119 -6.21 -6.75 -1.35
C ALA A 119 -6.23 -8.25 -1.66
N PRO A 120 -5.27 -9.04 -1.10
CA PRO A 120 -5.25 -10.48 -1.27
C PRO A 120 -6.47 -11.11 -0.60
N THR A 121 -6.97 -12.20 -1.19
CA THR A 121 -8.06 -12.96 -0.59
C THR A 121 -7.58 -13.78 0.60
N ALA A 122 -8.52 -14.26 1.41
CA ALA A 122 -8.20 -15.23 2.47
C ALA A 122 -7.53 -16.49 1.91
N GLN A 123 -7.90 -16.90 0.69
CA GLN A 123 -7.34 -18.07 0.04
C GLN A 123 -5.88 -17.84 -0.39
N ASP A 124 -5.53 -16.63 -0.81
CA ASP A 124 -4.14 -16.27 -1.16
C ASP A 124 -3.25 -16.35 0.08
N LEU A 125 -3.70 -15.79 1.21
CA LEU A 125 -2.97 -15.88 2.49
C LEU A 125 -2.84 -17.32 2.99
N LEU A 126 -3.87 -18.16 2.78
CA LEU A 126 -3.80 -19.58 3.10
C LEU A 126 -2.80 -20.33 2.18
N ALA A 127 -2.75 -19.99 0.90
CA ALA A 127 -1.81 -20.58 -0.04
C ALA A 127 -0.36 -20.25 0.34
N ASP A 128 -0.09 -19.00 0.73
CA ASP A 128 1.24 -18.52 1.10
C ASP A 128 1.75 -19.04 2.45
N ALA A 129 0.86 -19.44 3.36
CA ALA A 129 1.26 -20.00 4.65
C ALA A 129 2.00 -21.34 4.49
N THR A 130 3.16 -21.47 5.12
CA THR A 130 3.89 -22.74 5.17
C THR A 130 3.71 -23.41 6.53
N CYS A 131 2.85 -24.44 6.61
CA CYS A 131 2.73 -25.28 7.80
C CYS A 131 3.90 -26.28 7.90
N PRO A 132 4.18 -26.86 9.08
CA PRO A 132 5.33 -27.75 9.27
C PRO A 132 5.39 -28.97 8.32
N ASN A 133 4.24 -29.50 7.91
CA ASN A 133 4.11 -30.52 6.85
C ASN A 133 2.67 -30.61 6.33
N GLY A 134 2.39 -31.55 5.42
CA GLY A 134 1.07 -31.74 4.80
C GLY A 134 -0.03 -32.32 5.70
N ASN A 135 0.26 -32.75 6.94
CA ASN A 135 -0.73 -33.27 7.89
C ASN A 135 -1.36 -32.18 8.77
N TRP A 136 -1.23 -30.91 8.36
CA TRP A 136 -1.73 -29.75 9.08
C TRP A 136 -2.86 -29.10 8.29
N THR A 137 -3.97 -28.81 8.96
CA THR A 137 -5.08 -28.04 8.41
C THR A 137 -4.82 -26.57 8.61
N LYS A 138 -5.00 -25.77 7.55
CA LYS A 138 -4.85 -24.31 7.58
C LYS A 138 -6.18 -23.61 7.84
N GLN A 139 -6.16 -22.57 8.65
CA GLN A 139 -7.28 -21.66 8.86
C GLN A 139 -6.77 -20.22 9.01
N LEU A 140 -7.37 -19.27 8.30
CA LEU A 140 -7.05 -17.86 8.48
C LEU A 140 -7.74 -17.37 9.76
N VAL A 141 -6.95 -16.89 10.72
CA VAL A 141 -7.46 -16.40 12.01
C VAL A 141 -7.36 -14.89 12.15
N ALA A 142 -6.57 -14.22 11.29
CA ALA A 142 -6.55 -12.77 11.15
C ALA A 142 -6.09 -12.34 9.76
N GLY A 143 -6.64 -11.23 9.26
CA GLY A 143 -6.28 -10.64 7.97
C GLY A 143 -7.29 -10.91 6.85
N PRO A 144 -7.06 -10.37 5.65
CA PRO A 144 -5.94 -9.50 5.27
C PRO A 144 -5.92 -8.17 6.05
N LYS A 145 -4.72 -7.67 6.36
CA LYS A 145 -4.51 -6.34 6.96
C LYS A 145 -3.45 -5.60 6.17
N LEU A 146 -3.75 -4.38 5.75
CA LEU A 146 -2.76 -3.50 5.12
C LEU A 146 -1.65 -3.18 6.12
N ALA A 147 -0.41 -3.52 5.78
CA ALA A 147 0.76 -3.25 6.61
C ALA A 147 1.49 -1.98 6.15
N ASN A 148 1.70 -1.81 4.85
CA ASN A 148 2.29 -0.59 4.29
C ASN A 148 1.94 -0.43 2.82
N PHE A 149 2.13 0.77 2.28
CA PHE A 149 2.32 0.95 0.85
C PHE A 149 3.34 2.06 0.57
N VAL A 150 3.99 1.98 -0.59
CA VAL A 150 4.94 2.94 -1.10
C VAL A 150 4.61 3.25 -2.55
N TYR A 151 4.40 4.52 -2.85
CA TYR A 151 4.20 5.06 -4.19
C TYR A 151 5.31 6.05 -4.48
N THR A 152 6.01 5.93 -5.61
CA THR A 152 7.10 6.84 -5.98
C THR A 152 7.10 7.15 -7.47
N ILE A 153 7.46 8.39 -7.80
CA ILE A 153 7.76 8.82 -9.18
C ILE A 153 9.23 9.23 -9.21
N THR A 154 10.02 8.55 -10.02
CA THR A 154 11.47 8.77 -10.13
C THR A 154 11.85 9.10 -11.55
N PHE A 155 12.40 10.29 -11.80
CA PHE A 155 12.90 10.66 -13.13
C PHE A 155 14.14 9.85 -13.49
N VAL A 156 14.24 9.46 -14.76
CA VAL A 156 15.42 8.76 -15.29
C VAL A 156 16.63 9.70 -15.20
N GLY A 157 17.71 9.21 -14.60
CA GLY A 157 18.95 9.98 -14.39
C GLY A 157 19.05 10.68 -13.04
N PHE A 158 18.04 10.55 -12.17
CA PHE A 158 18.06 11.09 -10.81
C PHE A 158 18.22 9.98 -9.76
N SER A 159 18.84 10.31 -8.63
CA SER A 159 19.23 9.35 -7.59
C SER A 159 18.11 8.98 -6.61
N GLY A 160 17.01 9.72 -6.61
CA GLY A 160 15.88 9.51 -5.70
C GLY A 160 14.54 9.87 -6.31
N PRO A 161 13.43 9.61 -5.58
CA PRO A 161 12.10 9.97 -6.05
C PRO A 161 11.94 11.49 -6.09
N TYR A 162 11.30 12.00 -7.14
CA TYR A 162 10.77 13.36 -7.18
C TYR A 162 9.56 13.49 -6.26
N PHE A 163 8.71 12.47 -6.23
CA PHE A 163 7.51 12.44 -5.42
C PHE A 163 7.37 11.08 -4.76
N SER A 164 6.98 11.06 -3.49
CA SER A 164 6.63 9.82 -2.80
C SER A 164 5.44 9.95 -1.87
N ILE A 165 4.68 8.86 -1.73
CA ILE A 165 3.66 8.66 -0.71
C ILE A 165 3.99 7.35 -0.02
N SER A 166 4.09 7.38 1.31
CA SER A 166 4.29 6.17 2.11
C SER A 166 3.26 6.10 3.22
N PHE A 167 2.74 4.89 3.44
CA PHE A 167 1.88 4.56 4.56
C PHE A 167 2.48 3.38 5.30
N VAL A 168 2.45 3.44 6.64
CA VAL A 168 2.81 2.32 7.50
C VAL A 168 1.72 2.21 8.55
N ALA A 169 1.10 1.03 8.65
CA ALA A 169 0.13 0.75 9.69
C ALA A 169 0.82 0.77 11.07
N PRO A 170 0.13 1.27 12.12
CA PRO A 170 0.67 1.30 13.48
C PRO A 170 0.89 -0.09 14.09
#